data_AF-A0A8H3QY29-F1
#
_entry.id   AF-A0A8H3QY29-F1
#
_cell.length_a   1.000
_cell.length_b   1.000
_cell.length_c   1.000
_cell.angle_alpha   90.00
_cell.angle_beta   90.00
_cell.angle_gamma   90.00
#
_symmetry.space_group_name_H-M   'P 1'
#
loop_
_entity.id
_entity.type
_entity.pdbx_description
1 polymer ?
#
loop_
_entity_poly.entity_id
_entity_poly.type
_entity_poly.pdbx_seq_one_letter_code
_entity_poly.pdbx_strand_id
1 'polypeptide(L)'
;MVILSYRSTYLQRILSTNKKKNDGTLVHIKLTDISPEIFHIILSYIYGGRLSLDECDTLNIIKVLVAASKLNLQELINYLQLYMIKNNENWMEQNFSLIYQTCSENNSFLELQQYCTGLISKKPNKILKSISFSSVPEKLLISIIQSNNQQMSEIQVWKYVIKWGLSQNPILPTDPVSFSKEDFNVLKNTLNQLIPLIKFNYLTAREFSDDVLPYKKVLPKELYKELLKSFLNLYPDGRPIDKSKIRNIDSKIITFQHAELISKWIDKLDITDKSTSLYEFKLIFRGSRDGFAPNKFHEICDNRSCTITIVKVKGNNQILGGYNPIELKSGRDYGVTKDSFIFSFENGDDINKHILSRVVNENYAIFNDHTYGPSFGGADLILRGNSGHCIKDSYEKQVRGALESTLHYGIRCDCCNYTIRGERWKCTSCADYDLCQVCKPKSNIHNHPNDHEFQLIPHSKTSHRAPQYSKHIAECDSCDKIINGMRWMCTFCEKYNLCQDCKSTSPNIRGHPNNHAFQPIGYPIANYRTKKNPIICDYCESPCIGRICHKCANGEFFVEEYELFQVIKNK
;
A
#
# COMPACT_ATOMS: atom_id res chain seq x y z
N MET A 1 12.62 -36.62 36.54
CA MET A 1 13.43 -35.41 36.81
C MET A 1 14.37 -35.02 35.66
N VAL A 2 15.12 -35.97 35.07
CA VAL A 2 16.11 -35.68 34.01
C VAL A 2 15.46 -35.02 32.78
N ILE A 3 14.39 -35.60 32.24
CA ILE A 3 13.69 -35.07 31.05
C ILE A 3 13.16 -33.65 31.30
N LEU A 4 12.47 -33.43 32.43
CA LEU A 4 11.96 -32.11 32.82
C LEU A 4 13.08 -31.06 32.91
N SER A 5 14.23 -31.44 33.49
CA SER A 5 15.39 -30.55 33.65
C SER A 5 16.11 -30.27 32.34
N TYR A 6 16.08 -31.21 31.40
CA TYR A 6 16.69 -31.04 30.09
C TYR A 6 15.84 -30.16 29.17
N ARG A 7 14.51 -30.34 29.19
CA ARG A 7 13.58 -29.66 28.27
C ARG A 7 13.15 -28.27 28.75
N SER A 8 13.23 -27.97 30.04
CA SER A 8 12.86 -26.67 30.61
C SER A 8 13.92 -26.17 31.57
N THR A 9 14.55 -25.04 31.24
CA THR A 9 15.53 -24.40 32.14
C THR A 9 14.88 -23.87 33.42
N TYR A 10 13.59 -23.53 33.37
CA TYR A 10 12.81 -23.15 34.55
C TYR A 10 12.67 -24.32 35.52
N LEU A 11 12.22 -25.49 35.02
CA LEU A 11 12.09 -26.69 35.84
C LEU A 11 13.47 -27.19 36.31
N GLN A 12 14.51 -27.07 35.49
CA GLN A 12 15.89 -27.36 35.90
C GLN A 12 16.30 -26.55 37.13
N ARG A 13 16.07 -25.23 37.12
CA ARG A 13 16.39 -24.34 38.24
C ARG A 13 15.61 -24.69 39.50
N ILE A 14 14.31 -24.93 39.38
CA ILE A 14 13.46 -25.29 40.53
C ILE A 14 13.87 -26.63 41.12
N LEU A 15 14.05 -27.65 40.28
CA LEU A 15 14.44 -29.00 40.73
C LEU A 15 15.83 -29.00 41.36
N SER A 16 16.76 -28.19 40.85
CA SER A 16 18.12 -28.06 41.41
C SER A 16 18.12 -27.39 42.79
N THR A 17 17.23 -26.41 43.00
CA THR A 17 17.09 -25.71 44.29
C THR A 17 16.43 -26.59 45.35
N ASN A 18 15.45 -27.40 44.97
CA ASN A 18 14.72 -28.29 45.87
C ASN A 18 15.47 -29.58 46.24
N LYS A 19 16.48 -29.99 45.45
CA LYS A 19 17.36 -31.13 45.81
C LYS A 19 18.06 -30.98 47.16
N LYS A 20 18.22 -29.76 47.68
CA LYS A 20 18.87 -29.50 48.98
C LYS A 20 17.96 -29.71 50.20
N LYS A 21 16.65 -29.98 50.01
CA LYS A 21 15.65 -29.98 51.10
C LYS A 21 14.91 -31.31 51.31
N ASN A 22 15.12 -32.34 50.48
CA ASN A 22 14.25 -33.52 50.46
C ASN A 22 14.98 -34.84 50.74
N ASP A 23 14.24 -35.72 51.40
CA ASP A 23 14.53 -37.08 51.91
C ASP A 23 14.54 -38.19 50.84
N GLY A 24 14.58 -37.82 49.56
CA GLY A 24 14.98 -38.72 48.46
C GLY A 24 13.87 -39.20 47.51
N THR A 25 12.57 -39.02 47.81
CA THR A 25 11.52 -39.72 47.04
C THR A 25 10.50 -38.81 46.33
N LEU A 26 10.14 -37.64 46.87
CA LEU A 26 9.13 -36.75 46.27
C LEU A 26 9.55 -35.27 46.32
N VAL A 27 9.29 -34.52 45.24
CA VAL A 27 9.53 -33.05 45.17
C VAL A 27 8.22 -32.36 44.85
N HIS A 28 7.78 -31.46 45.74
CA HIS A 28 6.60 -30.63 45.52
C HIS A 28 6.97 -29.33 44.80
N ILE A 29 6.34 -29.09 43.63
CA ILE A 29 6.46 -27.85 42.87
C ILE A 29 5.06 -27.25 42.76
N LYS A 30 4.91 -25.98 43.15
CA LYS A 30 3.63 -25.27 43.07
C LYS A 30 3.64 -24.34 41.86
N LEU A 31 2.80 -24.64 40.86
CA LEU A 31 2.57 -23.81 39.68
C LEU A 31 1.15 -23.22 39.79
N THR A 32 1.02 -22.07 40.44
CA THR A 32 -0.30 -21.49 40.80
C THR A 32 -1.10 -21.00 39.60
N ASP A 33 -0.42 -20.68 38.50
CA ASP A 33 -1.04 -19.99 37.37
C ASP A 33 -1.20 -20.87 36.13
N ILE A 34 -1.03 -22.19 36.28
CA ILE A 34 -1.16 -23.18 35.22
C ILE A 34 -2.17 -24.21 35.69
N SER A 35 -3.30 -24.35 34.98
CA SER A 35 -4.30 -25.34 35.34
C SER A 35 -3.79 -26.77 35.09
N PRO A 36 -4.33 -27.78 35.80
CA PRO A 36 -3.93 -29.17 35.61
C PRO A 36 -4.03 -29.65 34.15
N GLU A 37 -5.09 -29.23 33.44
CA GLU A 37 -5.34 -29.61 32.05
C GLU A 37 -4.28 -29.03 31.12
N ILE A 38 -3.95 -27.74 31.27
CA ILE A 38 -2.92 -27.07 30.48
C ILE A 38 -1.54 -27.64 30.80
N PHE A 39 -1.26 -27.92 32.07
CA PHE A 39 0.00 -28.55 32.45
C PHE A 39 0.13 -29.95 31.88
N HIS A 40 -0.96 -30.72 31.80
CA HIS A 40 -0.95 -32.06 31.20
C HIS A 40 -0.59 -32.03 29.71
N ILE A 41 -1.11 -31.05 28.97
CA ILE A 41 -0.74 -30.83 27.55
C ILE A 41 0.76 -30.54 27.43
N ILE A 42 1.28 -29.63 28.27
CA ILE A 42 2.71 -29.28 28.26
C ILE A 42 3.58 -30.47 28.68
N LEU A 43 3.14 -31.25 29.66
CA LEU A 43 3.86 -32.42 30.13
C LEU A 43 3.95 -33.47 29.02
N SER A 44 2.84 -33.69 28.30
CA SER A 44 2.81 -34.59 27.14
C SER A 44 3.78 -34.14 26.04
N TYR A 45 3.85 -32.84 25.76
CA TYR A 45 4.84 -32.28 24.85
C TYR A 45 6.28 -32.47 25.35
N ILE A 46 6.55 -32.24 26.64
CA ILE A 46 7.90 -32.37 27.20
C ILE A 46 8.43 -33.80 27.04
N TYR A 47 7.59 -34.82 27.24
CA TYR A 47 7.98 -36.22 27.16
C TYR A 47 7.90 -36.80 25.74
N GLY A 48 6.88 -36.41 24.97
CA GLY A 48 6.60 -36.99 23.65
C GLY A 48 7.13 -36.19 22.47
N GLY A 49 7.52 -34.93 22.67
CA GLY A 49 7.93 -34.01 21.60
C GLY A 49 6.84 -33.68 20.58
N ARG A 50 5.59 -34.10 20.83
CA ARG A 50 4.44 -33.90 19.96
C ARG A 50 3.35 -33.15 20.70
N LEU A 51 2.63 -32.30 19.98
CA LEU A 51 1.52 -31.51 20.49
C LEU A 51 0.31 -31.75 19.58
N SER A 52 -0.79 -32.26 20.13
CA SER A 52 -2.06 -32.37 19.40
C SER A 52 -2.87 -31.11 19.66
N LEU A 53 -3.17 -30.35 18.60
CA LEU A 53 -3.93 -29.10 18.67
C LEU A 53 -5.28 -29.17 17.95
N ASP A 54 -5.56 -30.25 17.22
CA ASP A 54 -6.72 -30.36 16.32
C ASP A 54 -8.07 -30.31 17.07
N GLU A 55 -8.06 -30.69 18.35
CA GLU A 55 -9.25 -30.67 19.24
C GLU A 55 -9.17 -29.56 20.31
N CYS A 56 -8.12 -28.73 20.28
CA CYS A 56 -7.90 -27.71 21.30
C CYS A 56 -8.57 -26.38 20.89
N ASP A 57 -9.46 -25.86 21.75
CA ASP A 57 -10.01 -24.53 21.52
C ASP A 57 -8.90 -23.45 21.52
N THR A 58 -9.11 -22.36 20.78
CA THR A 58 -8.07 -21.33 20.59
C THR A 58 -7.69 -20.64 21.90
N LEU A 59 -8.61 -20.57 22.87
CA LEU A 59 -8.35 -19.99 24.19
C LEU A 59 -7.38 -20.86 25.00
N ASN A 60 -7.50 -22.19 24.91
CA ASN A 60 -6.61 -23.14 25.54
C ASN A 60 -5.24 -23.14 24.85
N ILE A 61 -5.19 -22.95 23.53
CA ILE A 61 -3.91 -22.73 22.82
C ILE A 61 -3.17 -21.51 23.40
N ILE A 62 -3.88 -20.40 23.65
CA ILE A 62 -3.30 -19.21 24.30
C ILE A 62 -2.81 -19.53 25.72
N LYS A 63 -3.60 -20.27 26.52
CA LYS A 63 -3.18 -20.68 27.87
C LYS A 63 -1.94 -21.58 27.83
N VAL A 64 -1.86 -22.52 26.88
CA VAL A 64 -0.67 -23.35 26.65
C VAL A 64 0.52 -22.48 26.26
N LEU A 65 0.34 -21.49 25.39
CA LEU A 65 1.40 -20.54 25.00
C LEU A 65 1.92 -19.74 26.21
N VAL A 66 1.03 -19.21 27.04
CA VAL A 66 1.39 -18.48 28.28
C VAL A 66 2.15 -19.39 29.25
N ALA A 67 1.67 -20.61 29.46
CA ALA A 67 2.33 -21.57 30.34
C ALA A 67 3.67 -22.06 29.77
N ALA A 68 3.80 -22.22 28.46
CA ALA A 68 5.05 -22.54 27.78
C ALA A 68 6.10 -21.45 27.98
N SER A 69 5.69 -20.17 27.93
CA SER A 69 6.56 -19.04 28.26
C SER A 69 7.03 -19.05 29.71
N LYS A 70 6.11 -19.29 30.67
CA LYS A 70 6.48 -19.43 32.09
C LYS A 70 7.48 -20.55 32.34
N LEU A 71 7.35 -21.66 31.61
CA LEU A 71 8.24 -22.82 31.70
C LEU A 71 9.48 -22.70 30.81
N ASN A 72 9.66 -21.56 30.12
CA ASN A 72 10.76 -21.26 29.21
C ASN A 72 10.96 -22.30 28.09
N LEU A 73 9.86 -22.72 27.45
CA LEU A 73 9.84 -23.70 26.37
C LEU A 73 9.85 -23.02 24.98
N GLN A 74 10.99 -22.43 24.61
CA GLN A 74 11.10 -21.55 23.42
C GLN A 74 10.66 -22.21 22.10
N GLU A 75 11.02 -23.47 21.88
CA GLU A 75 10.59 -24.25 20.69
C GLU A 75 9.05 -24.31 20.57
N LEU A 76 8.38 -24.56 21.69
CA LEU A 76 6.91 -24.64 21.76
C LEU A 76 6.27 -23.26 21.57
N ILE A 77 6.86 -22.21 22.13
CA ILE A 77 6.39 -20.83 21.99
C ILE A 77 6.38 -20.44 20.51
N ASN A 78 7.48 -20.65 19.79
CA ASN A 78 7.58 -20.30 18.37
C ASN A 78 6.57 -21.08 17.52
N TYR A 79 6.45 -22.38 17.75
CA TYR A 79 5.48 -23.22 17.06
C TYR A 79 4.03 -22.72 17.25
N LEU A 80 3.64 -22.45 18.49
CA LEU A 80 2.28 -22.03 18.84
C LEU A 80 1.92 -20.68 18.24
N GLN A 81 2.83 -19.70 18.28
CA GLN A 81 2.58 -18.39 17.68
C GLN A 81 2.32 -18.49 16.17
N LEU A 82 3.18 -19.23 15.45
CA LEU A 82 3.04 -19.42 14.00
C LEU A 82 1.77 -20.22 13.65
N TYR A 83 1.44 -21.24 14.44
CA TYR A 83 0.21 -22.01 14.28
C TYR A 83 -1.03 -21.11 14.40
N MET A 84 -1.09 -20.27 15.44
CA MET A 84 -2.20 -19.36 15.67
C MET A 84 -2.36 -18.35 14.51
N ILE A 85 -1.26 -17.76 14.05
CA ILE A 85 -1.27 -16.81 12.93
C ILE A 85 -1.80 -17.46 11.65
N LYS A 86 -1.41 -18.72 11.39
CA LYS A 86 -1.80 -19.44 10.18
C LYS A 86 -3.25 -19.92 10.21
N ASN A 87 -3.70 -20.47 11.33
CA ASN A 87 -4.94 -21.24 11.39
C ASN A 87 -6.10 -20.52 12.09
N ASN A 88 -5.81 -19.48 12.89
CA ASN A 88 -6.80 -18.81 13.74
C ASN A 88 -6.93 -17.30 13.47
N GLU A 89 -6.50 -16.81 12.31
CA GLU A 89 -6.48 -15.38 11.95
C GLU A 89 -7.83 -14.68 12.22
N ASN A 90 -8.94 -15.21 11.70
CA ASN A 90 -10.27 -14.64 11.90
C ASN A 90 -10.68 -14.58 13.38
N TRP A 91 -10.37 -15.62 14.16
CA TRP A 91 -10.68 -15.65 15.58
C TRP A 91 -9.84 -14.62 16.34
N MET A 92 -8.56 -14.48 15.99
CA MET A 92 -7.67 -13.49 16.60
C MET A 92 -8.08 -12.06 16.29
N GLU A 93 -8.58 -11.78 15.07
CA GLU A 93 -9.13 -10.46 14.75
C GLU A 93 -10.38 -10.12 15.59
N GLN A 94 -11.28 -11.10 15.81
CA GLN A 94 -12.46 -10.93 16.66
C GLN A 94 -12.08 -10.75 18.15
N ASN A 95 -11.00 -11.39 18.58
CA ASN A 95 -10.52 -11.38 19.97
C ASN A 95 -9.24 -10.55 20.12
N PHE A 96 -9.09 -9.50 19.30
CA PHE A 96 -7.83 -8.75 19.18
C PHE A 96 -7.34 -8.17 20.52
N SER A 97 -8.27 -7.67 21.36
CA SER A 97 -7.93 -7.13 22.69
C SER A 97 -7.22 -8.16 23.57
N LEU A 98 -7.69 -9.40 23.58
CA LEU A 98 -7.12 -10.49 24.37
C LEU A 98 -5.72 -10.86 23.86
N ILE A 99 -5.56 -10.97 22.54
CA ILE A 99 -4.25 -11.28 21.93
C ILE A 99 -3.25 -10.16 22.24
N TYR A 100 -3.65 -8.91 22.04
CA TYR A 100 -2.80 -7.75 22.31
C TYR A 100 -2.36 -7.71 23.78
N GLN A 101 -3.29 -7.90 24.73
CA GLN A 101 -2.97 -7.96 26.16
C GLN A 101 -1.96 -9.08 26.47
N THR A 102 -2.25 -10.29 25.99
CA THR A 102 -1.39 -11.47 26.17
C THR A 102 0.03 -11.20 25.65
N CYS A 103 0.16 -10.52 24.51
CA CYS A 103 1.45 -10.15 23.93
C CYS A 103 2.16 -9.04 24.72
N SER A 104 1.40 -8.09 25.26
CA SER A 104 1.96 -6.95 26.02
C SER A 104 2.50 -7.35 27.39
N GLU A 105 1.99 -8.44 27.96
CA GLU A 105 2.44 -8.99 29.25
C GLU A 105 3.65 -9.93 29.10
N ASN A 106 3.99 -10.34 27.87
CA ASN A 106 5.01 -11.35 27.64
C ASN A 106 5.92 -11.01 26.45
N ASN A 107 7.16 -10.63 26.77
CA ASN A 107 8.16 -10.23 25.77
C ASN A 107 8.65 -11.39 24.87
N SER A 108 8.27 -12.64 25.17
CA SER A 108 8.69 -13.81 24.36
C SER A 108 7.81 -14.01 23.13
N PHE A 109 6.71 -13.27 22.96
CA PHE A 109 5.74 -13.46 21.89
C PHE A 109 5.99 -12.52 20.70
N LEU A 110 7.19 -12.58 20.12
CA LEU A 110 7.64 -11.62 19.10
C LEU A 110 6.80 -11.69 17.81
N GLU A 111 6.45 -12.89 17.35
CA GLU A 111 5.69 -13.11 16.12
C GLU A 111 4.25 -12.58 16.27
N LEU A 112 3.60 -12.81 17.41
CA LEU A 112 2.27 -12.27 17.67
C LEU A 112 2.31 -10.75 17.90
N GLN A 113 3.36 -10.21 18.53
CA GLN A 113 3.56 -8.75 18.65
C GLN A 113 3.70 -8.09 17.27
N GLN A 114 4.48 -8.69 16.36
CA GLN A 114 4.61 -8.23 14.97
C GLN A 114 3.28 -8.30 14.21
N TYR A 115 2.50 -9.37 14.42
CA TYR A 115 1.17 -9.50 13.87
C TYR A 115 0.23 -8.38 14.37
N CYS A 116 0.17 -8.14 15.68
CA CYS A 116 -0.65 -7.10 16.29
C CYS A 116 -0.28 -5.69 15.78
N THR A 117 1.01 -5.35 15.80
CA THR A 117 1.50 -4.04 15.30
C THR A 117 1.24 -3.88 13.80
N GLY A 118 1.39 -4.94 13.01
CA GLY A 118 1.05 -4.97 11.59
C GLY A 118 -0.43 -4.72 11.32
N LEU A 119 -1.32 -5.30 12.12
CA LEU A 119 -2.76 -5.07 11.99
C LEU A 119 -3.17 -3.66 12.42
N ILE A 120 -2.63 -3.17 13.54
CA ILE A 120 -2.91 -1.81 14.04
C ILE A 120 -2.51 -0.76 13.00
N SER A 121 -1.33 -0.91 12.38
CA SER A 121 -0.84 0.04 11.36
C SER A 121 -1.57 -0.05 10.03
N LYS A 122 -2.00 -1.25 9.61
CA LYS A 122 -2.57 -1.46 8.27
C LYS A 122 -4.09 -1.37 8.21
N LYS A 123 -4.82 -1.64 9.30
CA LYS A 123 -6.29 -1.75 9.32
C LYS A 123 -6.93 -1.38 10.69
N PRO A 124 -6.63 -0.22 11.31
CA PRO A 124 -7.15 0.15 12.63
C PRO A 124 -8.69 0.23 12.65
N ASN A 125 -9.32 0.70 11.57
CA ASN A 125 -10.78 0.78 11.46
C ASN A 125 -11.46 -0.60 11.50
N LYS A 126 -10.83 -1.62 10.88
CA LYS A 126 -11.37 -2.98 10.88
C LYS A 126 -11.40 -3.53 12.31
N ILE A 127 -10.31 -3.33 13.05
CA ILE A 127 -10.18 -3.75 14.46
C ILE A 127 -11.26 -3.08 15.31
N LEU A 128 -11.37 -1.75 15.29
CA LEU A 128 -12.32 -1.02 16.11
C LEU A 128 -13.79 -1.34 15.79
N LYS A 129 -14.10 -1.82 14.58
CA LYS A 129 -15.44 -2.31 14.22
C LYS A 129 -15.74 -3.71 14.74
N SER A 130 -14.73 -4.58 14.82
CA SER A 130 -14.90 -5.98 15.23
C SER A 130 -14.80 -6.23 16.73
N ILE A 131 -14.14 -5.35 17.50
CA ILE A 131 -13.91 -5.57 18.94
C ILE A 131 -15.09 -5.10 19.80
N SER A 132 -15.27 -5.79 20.94
CA SER A 132 -16.10 -5.26 22.03
C SER A 132 -15.32 -4.20 22.81
N PHE A 133 -15.78 -2.95 22.78
CA PHE A 133 -15.11 -1.82 23.43
C PHE A 133 -14.93 -2.00 24.96
N SER A 134 -15.80 -2.77 25.63
CA SER A 134 -15.66 -3.08 27.06
C SER A 134 -14.39 -3.89 27.38
N SER A 135 -13.87 -4.64 26.41
CA SER A 135 -12.66 -5.47 26.56
C SER A 135 -11.36 -4.75 26.18
N VAL A 136 -11.44 -3.51 25.70
CA VAL A 136 -10.29 -2.81 25.10
C VAL A 136 -9.52 -2.08 26.19
N PRO A 137 -8.25 -2.44 26.46
CA PRO A 137 -7.44 -1.67 27.39
C PRO A 137 -7.06 -0.30 26.80
N GLU A 138 -6.94 0.71 27.65
CA GLU A 138 -6.61 2.09 27.26
C GLU A 138 -5.33 2.16 26.41
N LYS A 139 -4.29 1.42 26.80
CA LYS A 139 -3.01 1.33 26.05
C LYS A 139 -3.19 0.84 24.60
N LEU A 140 -4.12 -0.08 24.37
CA LEU A 140 -4.42 -0.55 23.01
C LEU A 140 -5.07 0.56 22.20
N LEU A 141 -6.06 1.26 22.77
CA LEU A 141 -6.72 2.37 22.09
C LEU A 141 -5.73 3.51 21.78
N ILE A 142 -4.84 3.85 22.72
CA ILE A 142 -3.73 4.81 22.49
C ILE A 142 -2.86 4.36 21.32
N SER A 143 -2.42 3.09 21.30
CA SER A 143 -1.60 2.54 20.22
C SER A 143 -2.30 2.64 18.86
N ILE A 144 -3.61 2.35 18.82
CA ILE A 144 -4.43 2.47 17.60
C ILE A 144 -4.51 3.92 17.11
N ILE A 145 -4.76 4.88 18.02
CA ILE A 145 -4.89 6.30 17.66
C ILE A 145 -3.55 6.88 17.22
N GLN A 146 -2.46 6.58 17.91
CA GLN A 146 -1.12 7.06 17.57
C GLN A 146 -0.59 6.47 16.27
N SER A 147 -0.88 5.20 16.02
CA SER A 147 -0.49 4.50 14.78
C SER A 147 -1.48 4.73 13.64
N ASN A 148 -2.51 5.57 13.85
CA ASN A 148 -3.44 5.95 12.80
C ASN A 148 -2.70 6.78 11.74
N ASN A 149 -2.17 6.11 10.73
CA ASN A 149 -1.61 6.70 9.51
C ASN A 149 -2.73 7.26 8.62
N GLN A 150 -3.67 7.99 9.22
CA GLN A 150 -4.83 8.63 8.58
C GLN A 150 -5.78 7.65 7.86
N GLN A 151 -5.82 6.39 8.28
CA GLN A 151 -6.76 5.39 7.74
C GLN A 151 -8.20 5.60 8.25
N MET A 152 -8.37 6.42 9.27
CA MET A 152 -9.64 6.84 9.82
C MET A 152 -9.68 8.36 9.89
N SER A 153 -10.84 8.94 9.59
CA SER A 153 -11.06 10.37 9.79
C SER A 153 -11.03 10.71 11.29
N GLU A 154 -10.61 11.92 11.63
CA GLU A 154 -10.54 12.35 13.04
C GLU A 154 -11.92 12.33 13.72
N ILE A 155 -13.00 12.50 12.95
CA ILE A 155 -14.36 12.32 13.48
C ILE A 155 -14.65 10.85 13.86
N GLN A 156 -14.14 9.88 13.09
CA GLN A 156 -14.27 8.47 13.47
C GLN A 156 -13.46 8.17 14.73
N VAL A 157 -12.24 8.70 14.83
CA VAL A 157 -11.41 8.60 16.04
C VAL A 157 -12.18 9.12 17.25
N TRP A 158 -12.73 10.33 17.17
CA TRP A 158 -13.56 10.91 18.23
C TRP A 158 -14.74 10.01 18.63
N LYS A 159 -15.50 9.51 17.65
CA LYS A 159 -16.64 8.61 17.89
C LYS A 159 -16.24 7.32 18.59
N TYR A 160 -15.10 6.73 18.22
CA TYR A 160 -14.59 5.53 18.87
C TYR A 160 -14.08 5.80 20.29
N VAL A 161 -13.43 6.94 20.51
CA VAL A 161 -13.00 7.37 21.86
C VAL A 161 -14.20 7.55 22.79
N ILE A 162 -15.26 8.21 22.32
CA ILE A 162 -16.51 8.34 23.09
C ILE A 162 -17.13 6.97 23.35
N LYS A 163 -17.28 6.13 22.32
CA LYS A 163 -17.84 4.78 22.46
C LYS A 163 -17.04 3.93 23.46
N TRP A 164 -15.71 4.03 23.42
CA TRP A 164 -14.85 3.39 24.40
C TRP A 164 -15.11 3.93 25.81
N GLY A 165 -15.08 5.25 26.01
CA GLY A 165 -15.31 5.88 27.31
C GLY A 165 -16.65 5.52 27.94
N LEU A 166 -17.72 5.43 27.15
CA LEU A 166 -19.04 4.98 27.61
C LEU A 166 -19.03 3.48 27.96
N SER A 167 -18.36 2.65 27.17
CA SER A 167 -18.27 1.21 27.45
C SER A 167 -17.50 0.87 28.72
N GLN A 168 -16.55 1.73 29.12
CA GLN A 168 -15.82 1.61 30.39
C GLN A 168 -16.65 2.08 31.59
N ASN A 169 -17.75 2.80 31.35
CA ASN A 169 -18.62 3.35 32.38
C ASN A 169 -20.10 3.02 32.07
N PRO A 170 -20.55 1.76 32.22
CA PRO A 170 -21.88 1.31 31.78
C PRO A 170 -23.08 1.98 32.47
N ILE A 171 -22.84 2.68 33.58
CA ILE A 171 -23.86 3.43 34.33
C ILE A 171 -24.21 4.75 33.64
N LEU A 172 -23.32 5.27 32.79
CA LEU A 172 -23.55 6.53 32.08
C LEU A 172 -24.68 6.39 31.06
N PRO A 173 -25.53 7.42 30.89
CA PRO A 173 -26.49 7.46 29.80
C PRO A 173 -25.78 7.39 28.43
N THR A 174 -26.53 7.01 27.40
CA THR A 174 -25.99 7.01 26.01
C THR A 174 -26.05 8.39 25.37
N ASP A 175 -27.07 9.20 25.71
CA ASP A 175 -27.27 10.53 25.14
C ASP A 175 -26.64 11.62 26.02
N PRO A 176 -25.66 12.40 25.52
CA PRO A 176 -25.02 13.49 26.26
C PRO A 176 -25.99 14.58 26.74
N VAL A 177 -27.17 14.73 26.13
CA VAL A 177 -28.20 15.68 26.60
C VAL A 177 -28.69 15.33 28.00
N SER A 178 -28.69 14.05 28.35
CA SER A 178 -29.15 13.54 29.65
C SER A 178 -28.08 13.55 30.75
N PHE A 179 -26.86 13.99 30.46
CA PHE A 179 -25.73 13.91 31.40
C PHE A 179 -25.84 14.96 32.52
N SER A 180 -25.72 14.49 33.76
CA SER A 180 -25.42 15.33 34.92
C SER A 180 -23.99 15.88 34.86
N LYS A 181 -23.66 16.80 35.77
CA LYS A 181 -22.30 17.33 35.88
C LYS A 181 -21.30 16.24 36.28
N GLU A 182 -21.74 15.35 37.16
CA GLU A 182 -20.98 14.20 37.65
C GLU A 182 -20.71 13.19 36.52
N ASP A 183 -21.69 12.92 35.67
CA ASP A 183 -21.54 12.05 34.48
C ASP A 183 -20.44 12.56 33.54
N PHE A 184 -20.42 13.87 33.28
CA PHE A 184 -19.36 14.49 32.49
C PHE A 184 -17.98 14.36 33.15
N ASN A 185 -17.90 14.44 34.48
CA ASN A 185 -16.63 14.28 35.19
C ASN A 185 -16.11 12.84 35.11
N VAL A 186 -16.99 11.84 35.21
CA VAL A 186 -16.63 10.42 35.06
C VAL A 186 -16.06 10.16 33.66
N LEU A 187 -16.76 10.61 32.62
CA LEU A 187 -16.31 10.46 31.24
C LEU A 187 -15.01 11.24 30.98
N LYS A 188 -14.89 12.47 31.51
CA LYS A 188 -13.67 13.28 31.43
C LYS A 188 -12.45 12.57 32.00
N ASN A 189 -12.58 12.01 33.20
CA ASN A 189 -11.48 11.30 33.85
C ASN A 189 -11.04 10.08 33.04
N THR A 190 -12.01 9.36 32.48
CA THR A 190 -11.76 8.20 31.62
C THR A 190 -11.05 8.56 30.32
N LEU A 191 -11.38 9.69 29.70
CA LEU A 191 -10.85 10.10 28.39
C LEU A 191 -9.61 10.99 28.47
N ASN A 192 -9.09 11.28 29.66
CA ASN A 192 -8.08 12.30 29.88
C ASN A 192 -6.79 12.09 29.07
N GLN A 193 -6.31 10.85 28.93
CA GLN A 193 -5.10 10.55 28.14
C GLN A 193 -5.38 10.48 26.63
N LEU A 194 -6.64 10.28 26.23
CA LEU A 194 -7.03 10.11 24.83
C LEU A 194 -7.33 11.45 24.15
N ILE A 195 -7.92 12.41 24.87
CA ILE A 195 -8.28 13.73 24.32
C ILE A 195 -7.09 14.44 23.65
N PRO A 196 -5.88 14.49 24.24
CA PRO A 196 -4.74 15.15 23.61
C PRO A 196 -4.26 14.48 22.31
N LEU A 197 -4.62 13.23 22.07
CA LEU A 197 -4.23 12.48 20.87
C LEU A 197 -5.14 12.79 19.67
N ILE A 198 -6.29 13.42 19.90
CA ILE A 198 -7.30 13.70 18.87
C ILE A 198 -6.98 15.03 18.20
N LYS A 199 -6.90 15.02 16.87
CA LYS A 199 -6.55 16.22 16.11
C LYS A 199 -7.82 16.98 15.72
N PHE A 200 -8.44 17.63 16.70
CA PHE A 200 -9.73 18.34 16.53
C PHE A 200 -9.72 19.40 15.42
N ASN A 201 -8.57 19.99 15.10
CA ASN A 201 -8.41 20.95 13.99
C ASN A 201 -8.68 20.36 12.60
N TYR A 202 -8.72 19.03 12.46
CA TYR A 202 -9.10 18.34 11.22
C TYR A 202 -10.60 18.06 11.14
N LEU A 203 -11.40 18.37 12.16
CA LEU A 203 -12.86 18.29 12.08
C LEU A 203 -13.44 19.43 11.26
N THR A 204 -14.62 19.24 10.67
CA THR A 204 -15.42 20.31 10.07
C THR A 204 -16.22 21.04 11.14
N ALA A 205 -16.70 22.25 10.83
CA ALA A 205 -17.58 22.98 11.76
C ALA A 205 -18.86 22.20 12.08
N ARG A 206 -19.41 21.46 11.10
CA ARG A 206 -20.58 20.59 11.30
C ARG A 206 -20.26 19.42 12.21
N GLU A 207 -19.18 18.67 11.96
CA GLU A 207 -18.76 17.56 12.84
C GLU A 207 -18.44 18.05 14.26
N PHE A 208 -17.80 19.21 14.40
CA PHE A 208 -17.56 19.82 15.71
C PHE A 208 -18.88 20.18 16.41
N SER A 209 -19.82 20.82 15.70
CA SER A 209 -21.13 21.19 16.22
C SER A 209 -21.96 19.97 16.65
N ASP A 210 -22.05 18.97 15.79
CA ASP A 210 -23.01 17.89 15.94
C ASP A 210 -22.48 16.76 16.83
N ASP A 211 -21.16 16.47 16.76
CA ASP A 211 -20.58 15.31 17.43
C ASP A 211 -19.66 15.68 18.62
N VAL A 212 -19.02 16.85 18.64
CA VAL A 212 -18.08 17.25 19.72
C VAL A 212 -18.75 18.16 20.75
N LEU A 213 -19.51 19.17 20.31
CA LEU A 213 -20.17 20.14 21.16
C LEU A 213 -21.08 19.53 22.25
N PRO A 214 -21.83 18.43 21.99
CA PRO A 214 -22.61 17.77 23.03
C PRO A 214 -21.76 17.31 24.23
N TYR A 215 -20.49 17.00 23.99
CA TYR A 215 -19.53 16.56 25.02
C TYR A 215 -18.57 17.67 25.48
N LYS A 216 -18.87 18.96 25.21
CA LYS A 216 -17.97 20.09 25.52
C LYS A 216 -17.43 20.12 26.96
N LYS A 217 -18.18 19.59 27.94
CA LYS A 217 -17.78 19.56 29.36
C LYS A 217 -16.70 18.50 29.66
N VAL A 218 -16.49 17.53 28.76
CA VAL A 218 -15.41 16.54 28.82
C VAL A 218 -14.07 17.19 28.49
N LEU A 219 -14.06 18.18 27.59
CA LEU A 219 -12.82 18.82 27.12
C LEU A 219 -12.21 19.73 28.21
N PRO A 220 -10.87 19.85 28.27
CA PRO A 220 -10.21 20.91 29.03
C PRO A 220 -10.75 22.29 28.62
N LYS A 221 -10.91 23.21 29.59
CA LYS A 221 -11.57 24.49 29.36
C LYS A 221 -10.82 25.34 28.34
N GLU A 222 -9.50 25.31 28.40
CA GLU A 222 -8.57 26.02 27.52
C GLU A 222 -8.70 25.48 26.10
N LEU A 223 -8.62 24.16 25.94
CA LEU A 223 -8.80 23.48 24.65
C LEU A 223 -10.17 23.81 24.04
N TYR A 224 -11.25 23.72 24.82
CA TYR A 224 -12.58 24.05 24.32
C TYR A 224 -12.69 25.49 23.82
N LYS A 225 -12.14 26.46 24.56
CA LYS A 225 -12.12 27.87 24.14
C LYS A 225 -11.33 28.08 22.85
N GLU A 226 -10.17 27.42 22.72
CA GLU A 226 -9.36 27.47 21.51
C GLU A 226 -10.09 26.87 20.31
N LEU A 227 -10.69 25.70 20.47
CA LEU A 227 -11.47 25.05 19.42
C LEU A 227 -12.68 25.91 19.04
N LEU A 228 -13.42 26.43 20.02
CA LEU A 228 -14.57 27.30 19.76
C LEU A 228 -14.13 28.56 19.00
N LYS A 229 -13.04 29.21 19.39
CA LYS A 229 -12.48 30.35 18.66
C LYS A 229 -12.04 29.95 17.25
N SER A 230 -11.39 28.80 17.09
CA SER A 230 -10.94 28.29 15.79
C SER A 230 -12.12 28.02 14.85
N PHE A 231 -13.23 27.47 15.35
CA PHE A 231 -14.40 27.14 14.53
C PHE A 231 -15.33 28.33 14.29
N LEU A 232 -15.41 29.29 15.23
CA LEU A 232 -16.19 30.53 15.07
C LEU A 232 -15.46 31.58 14.22
N ASN A 233 -14.13 31.73 14.36
CA ASN A 233 -13.33 32.68 13.58
C ASN A 233 -13.08 32.21 12.14
N LEU A 234 -13.70 31.12 11.68
CA LEU A 234 -13.79 30.78 10.26
C LEU A 234 -14.68 31.76 9.48
N TYR A 235 -15.32 32.72 10.18
CA TYR A 235 -16.07 33.82 9.60
C TYR A 235 -15.60 35.19 10.14
N PRO A 236 -14.49 35.77 9.62
CA PRO A 236 -14.34 37.21 9.56
C PRO A 236 -15.01 37.73 8.29
N ASP A 237 -15.73 38.84 8.39
CA ASP A 237 -16.46 39.54 7.32
C ASP A 237 -15.88 39.32 5.90
N GLY A 238 -16.55 38.46 5.13
CA GLY A 238 -16.12 38.03 3.80
C GLY A 238 -16.85 36.75 3.41
N ARG A 239 -17.30 36.65 2.15
CA ARG A 239 -18.13 35.55 1.63
C ARG A 239 -17.59 34.16 2.05
N PRO A 240 -18.49 33.18 2.29
CA PRO A 240 -18.11 31.88 2.85
C PRO A 240 -17.12 31.15 1.94
N ILE A 241 -15.86 31.05 2.37
CA ILE A 241 -14.96 30.00 1.85
C ILE A 241 -15.33 28.73 2.59
N ASP A 242 -16.24 27.98 1.97
CA ASP A 242 -16.71 26.70 2.44
C ASP A 242 -15.55 25.68 2.42
N LYS A 243 -14.85 25.54 3.54
CA LYS A 243 -13.81 24.50 3.71
C LYS A 243 -14.38 23.07 3.61
N SER A 244 -15.70 22.87 3.62
CA SER A 244 -16.32 21.57 3.35
C SER A 244 -16.29 21.20 1.86
N LYS A 245 -16.24 22.18 0.95
CA LYS A 245 -15.97 21.96 -0.49
C LYS A 245 -14.50 21.70 -0.80
N ILE A 246 -13.59 22.21 0.04
CA ILE A 246 -12.15 22.00 -0.12
C ILE A 246 -11.74 20.58 0.29
N ARG A 247 -12.45 19.95 1.24
CA ARG A 247 -12.11 18.61 1.76
C ARG A 247 -12.70 17.44 0.99
N ASN A 248 -13.69 17.67 0.13
CA ASN A 248 -14.37 16.63 -0.63
C ASN A 248 -13.99 16.74 -2.11
N ILE A 249 -12.94 16.03 -2.53
CA ILE A 249 -12.63 15.87 -3.95
C ILE A 249 -13.69 14.97 -4.57
N ASP A 250 -14.33 15.41 -5.66
CA ASP A 250 -15.23 14.55 -6.46
C ASP A 250 -14.38 13.59 -7.29
N SER A 251 -13.78 12.60 -6.62
CA SER A 251 -12.99 11.54 -7.23
C SER A 251 -13.46 10.16 -6.76
N LYS A 252 -13.52 9.21 -7.69
CA LYS A 252 -13.68 7.78 -7.38
C LYS A 252 -12.34 7.06 -7.22
N ILE A 253 -11.23 7.70 -7.60
CA ILE A 253 -9.91 7.08 -7.70
C ILE A 253 -9.00 7.51 -6.56
N ILE A 254 -8.99 8.81 -6.23
CA ILE A 254 -8.06 9.38 -5.24
C ILE A 254 -8.79 9.98 -4.04
N THR A 255 -8.13 9.95 -2.90
CA THR A 255 -8.60 10.59 -1.66
C THR A 255 -8.12 12.04 -1.55
N PHE A 256 -8.65 12.78 -0.58
CA PHE A 256 -8.17 14.13 -0.28
C PHE A 256 -6.65 14.19 0.02
N GLN A 257 -6.07 13.15 0.61
CA GLN A 257 -4.64 13.08 0.90
C GLN A 257 -3.78 13.07 -0.36
N HIS A 258 -4.23 12.35 -1.39
CA HIS A 258 -3.58 12.37 -2.69
C HIS A 258 -3.62 13.79 -3.28
N ALA A 259 -4.78 14.45 -3.19
CA ALA A 259 -4.94 15.83 -3.66
C ALA A 259 -4.03 16.82 -2.91
N GLU A 260 -3.88 16.69 -1.58
CA GLU A 260 -2.93 17.49 -0.81
C GLU A 260 -1.48 17.25 -1.22
N LEU A 261 -1.09 15.98 -1.40
CA LEU A 261 0.26 15.65 -1.81
C LEU A 261 0.57 16.16 -3.22
N ILE A 262 -0.37 16.00 -4.16
CA ILE A 262 -0.24 16.53 -5.52
C ILE A 262 -0.17 18.06 -5.49
N SER A 263 -0.94 18.72 -4.62
CA SER A 263 -0.87 20.17 -4.43
C SER A 263 0.53 20.63 -4.01
N LYS A 264 1.19 19.92 -3.09
CA LYS A 264 2.58 20.19 -2.71
C LYS A 264 3.54 20.05 -3.90
N TRP A 265 3.31 19.05 -4.77
CA TRP A 265 4.13 18.85 -5.97
C TRP A 265 3.99 19.97 -7.00
N ILE A 266 2.78 20.54 -7.14
CA ILE A 266 2.50 21.73 -7.97
C ILE A 266 3.29 22.94 -7.44
N ASP A 267 3.25 23.17 -6.13
CA ASP A 267 3.97 24.30 -5.50
C ASP A 267 5.49 24.07 -5.38
N LYS A 268 5.99 22.88 -5.74
CA LYS A 268 7.39 22.46 -5.55
C LYS A 268 7.85 22.55 -4.08
N LEU A 269 6.94 22.32 -3.14
CA LEU A 269 7.23 22.26 -1.71
C LEU A 269 7.75 20.87 -1.30
N ASP A 270 8.58 20.82 -0.27
CA ASP A 270 8.99 19.53 0.32
C ASP A 270 7.81 18.89 1.09
N ILE A 271 7.83 17.56 1.22
CA ILE A 271 6.74 16.79 1.87
C ILE A 271 6.51 17.28 3.31
N THR A 272 7.54 17.77 3.98
CA THR A 272 7.52 18.30 5.35
C THR A 272 6.96 19.72 5.49
N ASP A 273 6.84 20.46 4.38
CA ASP A 273 6.40 21.84 4.42
C ASP A 273 4.88 21.96 4.60
N LYS A 274 4.47 22.97 5.38
CA LYS A 274 3.06 23.35 5.51
C LYS A 274 2.63 24.07 4.24
N SER A 275 1.74 23.44 3.47
CA SER A 275 1.14 24.10 2.31
C SER A 275 0.30 25.29 2.75
N THR A 276 0.57 26.46 2.18
CA THR A 276 -0.24 27.68 2.32
C THR A 276 -1.23 27.86 1.17
N SER A 277 -1.11 27.08 0.09
CA SER A 277 -2.01 27.13 -1.07
C SER A 277 -3.23 26.24 -0.89
N LEU A 278 -4.43 26.80 -1.07
CA LEU A 278 -5.66 26.03 -1.21
C LEU A 278 -6.00 25.91 -2.71
N TYR A 279 -5.76 24.74 -3.28
CA TYR A 279 -6.22 24.42 -4.64
C TYR A 279 -7.61 23.77 -4.60
N GLU A 280 -8.51 24.22 -5.48
CA GLU A 280 -9.75 23.53 -5.79
C GLU A 280 -9.52 22.58 -6.97
N PHE A 281 -9.89 21.32 -6.81
CA PHE A 281 -9.83 20.28 -7.84
C PHE A 281 -11.23 20.13 -8.44
N LYS A 282 -11.50 20.85 -9.52
CA LYS A 282 -12.79 20.82 -10.20
C LYS A 282 -12.81 19.69 -11.22
N LEU A 283 -13.58 18.62 -10.96
CA LEU A 283 -13.75 17.52 -11.92
C LEU A 283 -14.37 18.04 -13.22
N ILE A 284 -13.67 17.85 -14.34
CA ILE A 284 -14.15 18.23 -15.68
C ILE A 284 -14.45 17.02 -16.56
N PHE A 285 -13.77 15.89 -16.35
CA PHE A 285 -13.98 14.67 -17.15
C PHE A 285 -13.92 13.42 -16.26
N ARG A 286 -14.78 12.45 -16.50
CA ARG A 286 -14.76 11.13 -15.87
C ARG A 286 -15.14 10.06 -16.88
N GLY A 287 -14.28 9.06 -17.10
CA GLY A 287 -14.47 7.99 -18.08
C GLY A 287 -15.80 7.26 -17.93
N SER A 288 -16.19 6.89 -16.70
CA SER A 288 -17.50 6.26 -16.44
C SER A 288 -18.72 7.15 -16.71
N ARG A 289 -18.55 8.48 -16.72
CA ARG A 289 -19.63 9.46 -16.94
C ARG A 289 -19.71 9.90 -18.41
N ASP A 290 -18.57 10.23 -18.99
CA ASP A 290 -18.46 10.89 -20.29
C ASP A 290 -18.07 9.91 -21.41
N GLY A 291 -17.59 8.72 -21.06
CA GLY A 291 -17.06 7.73 -21.99
C GLY A 291 -15.55 7.84 -22.18
N PHE A 292 -14.95 6.82 -22.81
CA PHE A 292 -13.50 6.75 -23.04
C PHE A 292 -13.12 7.09 -24.49
N ALA A 293 -13.96 7.77 -25.26
CA ALA A 293 -13.64 8.06 -26.66
C ALA A 293 -12.80 9.36 -26.78
N PRO A 294 -11.68 9.39 -27.54
CA PRO A 294 -10.84 10.58 -27.68
C PRO A 294 -11.59 11.82 -28.18
N ASN A 295 -12.52 11.64 -29.13
CA ASN A 295 -13.38 12.73 -29.61
C ASN A 295 -14.19 13.37 -28.48
N LYS A 296 -14.70 12.57 -27.53
CA LYS A 296 -15.46 13.07 -26.38
C LYS A 296 -14.57 13.75 -25.35
N PHE A 297 -13.33 13.27 -25.19
CA PHE A 297 -12.32 13.94 -24.38
C PHE A 297 -12.05 15.36 -24.89
N HIS A 298 -11.76 15.50 -26.19
CA HIS A 298 -11.47 16.81 -26.79
C HIS A 298 -12.67 17.76 -26.80
N GLU A 299 -13.89 17.24 -27.00
CA GLU A 299 -15.13 18.03 -26.88
C GLU A 299 -15.25 18.73 -25.51
N ILE A 300 -14.80 18.07 -24.43
CA ILE A 300 -14.98 18.53 -23.04
C ILE A 300 -13.73 19.28 -22.51
N CYS A 301 -12.54 18.81 -22.87
CA CYS A 301 -11.29 19.17 -22.18
C CYS A 301 -10.39 20.12 -22.96
N ASP A 302 -10.59 20.31 -24.27
CA ASP A 302 -9.77 21.25 -25.04
C ASP A 302 -9.93 22.68 -24.48
N ASN A 303 -8.86 23.47 -24.57
CA ASN A 303 -8.74 24.82 -24.04
C ASN A 303 -8.74 24.93 -22.50
N ARG A 304 -8.58 23.80 -21.79
CA ARG A 304 -8.37 23.78 -20.33
C ARG A 304 -6.88 23.74 -20.01
N SER A 305 -6.43 24.61 -19.11
CA SER A 305 -5.08 24.61 -18.54
C SER A 305 -5.10 24.22 -17.05
N CYS A 306 -3.91 24.01 -16.48
CA CYS A 306 -3.74 23.58 -15.09
C CYS A 306 -4.57 22.33 -14.77
N THR A 307 -4.39 21.27 -15.56
CA THR A 307 -5.18 20.04 -15.43
C THR A 307 -4.41 18.92 -14.76
N ILE A 308 -5.10 18.09 -13.97
CA ILE A 308 -4.55 16.86 -13.38
C ILE A 308 -5.32 15.68 -13.92
N THR A 309 -4.57 14.75 -14.53
CA THR A 309 -5.03 13.43 -14.97
C THR A 309 -4.82 12.42 -13.86
N ILE A 310 -5.87 11.67 -13.51
CA ILE A 310 -5.86 10.57 -12.55
C ILE A 310 -6.38 9.31 -13.24
N VAL A 311 -5.61 8.23 -13.23
CA VAL A 311 -5.91 6.99 -13.95
C VAL A 311 -5.84 5.81 -13.00
N LYS A 312 -6.93 5.08 -12.89
CA LYS A 312 -6.97 3.78 -12.21
C LYS A 312 -6.68 2.68 -13.23
N VAL A 313 -5.65 1.89 -12.95
CA VAL A 313 -5.23 0.79 -13.82
C VAL A 313 -6.15 -0.39 -13.61
N LYS A 314 -6.61 -1.02 -14.69
CA LYS A 314 -7.43 -2.23 -14.60
C LYS A 314 -6.63 -3.44 -14.13
N GLY A 315 -7.19 -4.20 -13.20
CA GLY A 315 -6.63 -5.47 -12.72
C GLY A 315 -5.63 -5.33 -11.55
N ASN A 316 -5.37 -4.10 -11.07
CA ASN A 316 -4.63 -3.86 -9.83
C ASN A 316 -5.04 -2.51 -9.20
N ASN A 317 -4.52 -2.21 -8.01
CA ASN A 317 -4.82 -0.97 -7.31
C ASN A 317 -3.86 0.17 -7.66
N GLN A 318 -3.09 0.08 -8.74
CA GLN A 318 -2.13 1.12 -9.10
C GLN A 318 -2.85 2.36 -9.65
N ILE A 319 -2.43 3.54 -9.19
CA ILE A 319 -2.89 4.83 -9.72
C ILE A 319 -1.74 5.45 -10.50
N LEU A 320 -2.03 5.97 -11.69
CA LEU A 320 -1.10 6.76 -12.51
C LEU A 320 -1.70 8.15 -12.71
N GLY A 321 -0.86 9.14 -12.98
CA GLY A 321 -1.37 10.46 -13.26
C GLY A 321 -0.31 11.44 -13.72
N GLY A 322 -0.76 12.64 -14.05
CA GLY A 322 0.11 13.73 -14.45
C GLY A 322 -0.57 15.09 -14.36
N TYR A 323 0.24 16.10 -14.10
CA TYR A 323 -0.17 17.50 -14.09
C TYR A 323 0.29 18.19 -15.37
N ASN A 324 -0.64 18.81 -16.07
CA ASN A 324 -0.38 19.63 -17.24
C ASN A 324 -0.68 21.10 -16.90
N PRO A 325 0.33 21.98 -16.78
CA PRO A 325 0.13 23.39 -16.49
C PRO A 325 -0.39 24.19 -17.69
N ILE A 326 -0.16 23.71 -18.92
CA ILE A 326 -0.52 24.42 -20.15
C ILE A 326 -1.87 23.94 -20.70
N GLU A 327 -2.36 24.65 -21.71
CA GLU A 327 -3.63 24.38 -22.37
C GLU A 327 -3.63 23.04 -23.12
N LEU A 328 -4.68 22.23 -22.92
CA LEU A 328 -4.94 21.01 -23.71
C LEU A 328 -5.41 21.37 -25.12
N LYS A 329 -4.81 20.71 -26.11
CA LYS A 329 -5.09 20.93 -27.54
C LYS A 329 -5.19 19.59 -28.28
N SER A 330 -5.66 19.65 -29.52
CA SER A 330 -5.81 18.50 -30.43
C SER A 330 -4.97 18.66 -31.72
N GLY A 331 -4.04 19.64 -31.72
CA GLY A 331 -3.32 20.15 -32.89
C GLY A 331 -2.14 19.33 -33.40
N ARG A 332 -1.83 18.17 -32.80
CA ARG A 332 -0.76 17.27 -33.24
C ARG A 332 0.62 17.91 -33.11
N ASP A 333 0.93 18.35 -31.91
CA ASP A 333 2.13 19.11 -31.57
C ASP A 333 2.58 18.85 -30.12
N TYR A 334 3.81 19.27 -29.81
CA TYR A 334 4.31 19.25 -28.45
C TYR A 334 4.14 20.63 -27.79
N GLY A 335 3.59 20.63 -26.58
CA GLY A 335 3.55 21.78 -25.70
C GLY A 335 4.80 21.84 -24.83
N VAL A 336 5.47 23.01 -24.83
CA VAL A 336 6.71 23.25 -24.09
C VAL A 336 6.40 23.66 -22.65
N THR A 337 6.90 22.92 -21.66
CA THR A 337 6.81 23.31 -20.25
C THR A 337 7.80 22.55 -19.36
N LYS A 338 8.27 23.19 -18.28
CA LYS A 338 9.08 22.59 -17.22
C LYS A 338 8.31 22.23 -15.96
N ASP A 339 7.07 22.71 -15.85
CA ASP A 339 6.29 22.64 -14.61
C ASP A 339 5.32 21.44 -14.59
N SER A 340 5.32 20.65 -15.67
CA SER A 340 4.61 19.36 -15.70
C SER A 340 5.34 18.30 -14.88
N PHE A 341 4.58 17.34 -14.37
CA PHE A 341 5.09 16.13 -13.73
C PHE A 341 4.10 14.99 -13.95
N ILE A 342 4.61 13.77 -13.93
CA ILE A 342 3.82 12.54 -13.88
C ILE A 342 4.12 11.78 -12.59
N PHE A 343 3.20 10.92 -12.17
CA PHE A 343 3.35 10.19 -10.93
C PHE A 343 2.68 8.81 -10.98
N SER A 344 3.04 7.98 -10.00
CA SER A 344 2.34 6.73 -9.71
C SER A 344 2.24 6.47 -8.22
N PHE A 345 1.14 5.87 -7.80
CA PHE A 345 0.98 5.25 -6.48
C PHE A 345 0.90 3.73 -6.67
N GLU A 346 1.74 2.97 -5.97
CA GLU A 346 1.81 1.51 -6.11
C GLU A 346 0.49 0.84 -5.70
N ASN A 347 -0.14 1.36 -4.64
CA ASN A 347 -1.45 0.95 -4.14
C ASN A 347 -2.28 2.20 -3.87
N GLY A 348 -3.50 2.26 -4.40
CA GLY A 348 -4.34 3.46 -4.41
C GLY A 348 -4.78 3.98 -3.05
N ASP A 349 -4.59 3.22 -1.98
CA ASP A 349 -4.87 3.65 -0.60
C ASP A 349 -3.60 4.16 0.13
N ASP A 350 -2.40 3.93 -0.39
CA ASP A 350 -1.12 4.25 0.28
C ASP A 350 -0.34 5.36 -0.47
N ILE A 351 -0.36 6.56 0.09
CA ILE A 351 0.37 7.71 -0.47
C ILE A 351 1.89 7.64 -0.24
N ASN A 352 2.39 6.77 0.65
CA ASN A 352 3.81 6.77 1.01
C ASN A 352 4.68 6.09 -0.06
N LYS A 353 4.10 5.14 -0.80
CA LYS A 353 4.76 4.43 -1.90
C LYS A 353 4.39 5.04 -3.24
N HIS A 354 5.03 6.16 -3.55
CA HIS A 354 4.80 6.90 -4.77
C HIS A 354 6.09 7.16 -5.55
N ILE A 355 5.92 7.37 -6.85
CA ILE A 355 6.95 7.90 -7.74
C ILE A 355 6.45 9.26 -8.21
N LEU A 356 7.25 10.30 -7.99
CA LEU A 356 7.11 11.60 -8.67
C LEU A 356 8.21 11.69 -9.72
N SER A 357 7.81 12.05 -10.94
CA SER A 357 8.67 12.17 -12.11
C SER A 357 8.44 13.52 -12.78
N ARG A 358 9.42 14.41 -12.75
CA ARG A 358 9.42 15.73 -13.40
C ARG A 358 10.00 15.69 -14.81
N VAL A 359 9.66 16.72 -15.60
CA VAL A 359 10.14 16.88 -16.99
C VAL A 359 11.66 17.03 -17.01
N VAL A 360 12.31 16.33 -17.96
CA VAL A 360 13.73 16.51 -18.31
C VAL A 360 13.86 17.23 -19.65
N ASN A 361 13.03 16.86 -20.64
CA ASN A 361 13.02 17.50 -21.95
C ASN A 361 11.75 18.35 -22.14
N GLU A 362 11.87 19.65 -21.86
CA GLU A 362 10.75 20.60 -21.86
C GLU A 362 10.04 20.70 -23.21
N ASN A 363 10.76 20.51 -24.32
CA ASN A 363 10.21 20.57 -25.68
C ASN A 363 9.26 19.41 -26.00
N TYR A 364 9.29 18.35 -25.19
CA TYR A 364 8.50 17.14 -25.40
C TYR A 364 7.70 16.80 -24.14
N ALA A 365 7.30 17.81 -23.36
CA ALA A 365 6.62 17.63 -22.08
C ALA A 365 5.16 17.18 -22.24
N ILE A 366 4.39 17.82 -23.13
CA ILE A 366 2.98 17.49 -23.35
C ILE A 366 2.79 17.21 -24.84
N PHE A 367 2.21 16.08 -25.21
CA PHE A 367 1.86 15.80 -26.59
C PHE A 367 0.36 15.97 -26.80
N ASN A 368 -0.04 16.74 -27.80
CA ASN A 368 -1.43 17.00 -28.12
C ASN A 368 -1.77 16.30 -29.43
N ASP A 369 -2.74 15.39 -29.48
CA ASP A 369 -3.22 14.78 -30.72
C ASP A 369 -4.70 14.43 -30.59
N HIS A 370 -5.50 14.74 -31.61
CA HIS A 370 -6.95 14.51 -31.64
C HIS A 370 -7.39 13.04 -31.45
N THR A 371 -6.47 12.08 -31.57
CA THR A 371 -6.73 10.65 -31.37
C THR A 371 -6.39 10.16 -29.97
N TYR A 372 -5.77 11.00 -29.13
CA TYR A 372 -5.33 10.68 -27.77
C TYR A 372 -6.22 11.37 -26.73
N GLY A 373 -6.10 10.93 -25.47
CA GLY A 373 -6.57 11.70 -24.32
C GLY A 373 -5.42 12.57 -23.79
N PRO A 374 -5.25 12.65 -22.46
CA PRO A 374 -4.02 13.21 -21.88
C PRO A 374 -2.80 12.42 -22.33
N SER A 375 -1.75 13.15 -22.69
CA SER A 375 -0.47 12.59 -23.10
C SER A 375 0.69 13.43 -22.57
N PHE A 376 1.50 12.80 -21.74
CA PHE A 376 2.68 13.36 -21.11
C PHE A 376 3.91 12.69 -21.71
N GLY A 377 4.85 13.51 -22.15
CA GLY A 377 6.08 13.03 -22.75
C GLY A 377 5.92 12.59 -24.19
N GLY A 378 6.98 12.04 -24.77
CA GLY A 378 6.88 11.32 -26.04
C GLY A 378 6.22 9.95 -25.89
N ALA A 379 6.32 9.34 -24.70
CA ALA A 379 5.66 8.07 -24.36
C ALA A 379 5.50 7.84 -22.84
N ASP A 380 5.86 8.81 -22.00
CA ASP A 380 5.97 8.63 -20.55
C ASP A 380 4.64 8.29 -19.89
N LEU A 381 3.54 8.90 -20.34
CA LEU A 381 2.19 8.48 -19.99
C LEU A 381 1.20 8.97 -21.06
N ILE A 382 0.70 8.06 -21.89
CA ILE A 382 -0.27 8.35 -22.95
C ILE A 382 -1.56 7.59 -22.67
N LEU A 383 -2.71 8.26 -22.76
CA LEU A 383 -4.02 7.62 -22.78
C LEU A 383 -4.61 7.65 -24.18
N ARG A 384 -5.13 6.51 -24.62
CA ARG A 384 -5.90 6.36 -25.85
C ARG A 384 -7.16 5.56 -25.54
N GLY A 385 -8.19 6.31 -25.21
CA GLY A 385 -9.44 5.81 -24.70
C GLY A 385 -9.32 4.95 -23.45
N ASN A 386 -9.74 3.68 -23.50
CA ASN A 386 -9.65 2.77 -22.34
C ASN A 386 -8.31 2.02 -22.26
N SER A 387 -7.34 2.41 -23.08
CA SER A 387 -5.97 1.89 -23.07
C SER A 387 -4.99 3.01 -22.80
N GLY A 388 -3.86 2.66 -22.21
CA GLY A 388 -2.77 3.59 -21.97
C GLY A 388 -1.42 2.95 -22.23
N HIS A 389 -0.41 3.80 -22.29
CA HIS A 389 0.97 3.44 -22.57
C HIS A 389 1.89 4.24 -21.66
N CYS A 390 2.94 3.62 -21.12
CA CYS A 390 3.91 4.27 -20.24
C CYS A 390 5.32 3.70 -20.45
N ILE A 391 6.18 4.47 -21.11
CA ILE A 391 7.61 4.19 -21.28
C ILE A 391 8.39 5.48 -21.04
N LYS A 392 9.40 5.41 -20.17
CA LYS A 392 10.25 6.57 -19.86
C LYS A 392 10.89 7.12 -21.14
N ASP A 393 10.70 8.41 -21.38
CA ASP A 393 11.27 9.17 -22.49
C ASP A 393 11.70 10.55 -21.99
N SER A 394 10.75 11.50 -21.92
CA SER A 394 10.95 12.92 -21.63
C SER A 394 10.97 13.29 -20.14
N TYR A 395 10.57 12.39 -19.24
CA TYR A 395 10.52 12.62 -17.79
C TYR A 395 11.64 11.85 -17.05
N GLU A 396 11.94 12.24 -15.81
CA GLU A 396 13.10 11.73 -15.06
C GLU A 396 13.03 10.22 -14.75
N LYS A 397 11.84 9.72 -14.42
CA LYS A 397 11.58 8.37 -13.91
C LYS A 397 10.43 7.72 -14.66
N GLN A 398 10.52 6.41 -14.81
CA GLN A 398 9.42 5.59 -15.29
C GLN A 398 8.36 5.41 -14.18
N VAL A 399 7.13 5.86 -14.43
CA VAL A 399 6.03 5.76 -13.43
C VAL A 399 5.29 4.42 -13.47
N ARG A 400 5.45 3.65 -14.55
CA ARG A 400 4.94 2.29 -14.64
C ARG A 400 5.98 1.39 -15.30
N GLY A 401 6.44 0.39 -14.56
CA GLY A 401 7.16 -0.74 -15.15
C GLY A 401 8.66 -0.83 -14.89
N ALA A 402 9.29 -0.02 -14.03
CA ALA A 402 10.74 -0.16 -13.77
C ALA A 402 11.23 0.38 -12.41
N LEU A 403 10.70 -0.12 -11.30
CA LEU A 403 11.50 -0.09 -10.06
C LEU A 403 11.89 -1.48 -9.51
N GLU A 404 11.28 -2.58 -9.94
CA GLU A 404 11.77 -3.96 -9.64
C GLU A 404 11.37 -5.02 -10.68
N SER A 405 11.30 -4.68 -11.97
CA SER A 405 10.74 -5.60 -12.99
C SER A 405 11.79 -6.44 -13.71
N THR A 406 12.67 -7.12 -12.96
CA THR A 406 13.33 -8.29 -13.51
C THR A 406 12.30 -9.41 -13.66
N LEU A 407 11.68 -9.56 -14.83
CA LEU A 407 10.80 -10.68 -15.10
C LEU A 407 11.62 -11.88 -15.60
N HIS A 408 11.65 -12.98 -14.83
CA HIS A 408 12.33 -14.22 -15.22
C HIS A 408 11.41 -15.06 -16.10
N TYR A 409 11.39 -14.76 -17.40
CA TYR A 409 10.48 -15.40 -18.37
C TYR A 409 10.55 -16.94 -18.34
N GLY A 410 9.39 -17.57 -18.16
CA GLY A 410 9.26 -19.03 -18.19
C GLY A 410 9.75 -19.76 -16.93
N ILE A 411 10.11 -19.01 -15.88
CA ILE A 411 10.48 -19.54 -14.57
C ILE A 411 9.37 -19.20 -13.58
N ARG A 412 8.79 -20.22 -12.95
CA ARG A 412 7.76 -20.06 -11.92
C ARG A 412 8.40 -20.25 -10.55
N CYS A 413 7.87 -19.53 -9.57
CA CYS A 413 8.18 -19.79 -8.18
C CYS A 413 7.54 -21.12 -7.78
N ASP A 414 8.31 -22.08 -7.29
CA ASP A 414 7.80 -23.40 -6.87
C ASP A 414 6.89 -23.33 -5.62
N CYS A 415 6.88 -22.18 -4.94
CA CYS A 415 6.00 -21.92 -3.81
C CYS A 415 4.64 -21.32 -4.25
N CYS A 416 4.65 -20.18 -4.96
CA CYS A 416 3.41 -19.45 -5.27
C CYS A 416 2.91 -19.69 -6.70
N ASN A 417 3.64 -20.48 -7.50
CA ASN A 417 3.36 -20.82 -8.90
C ASN A 417 3.23 -19.62 -9.86
N TYR A 418 3.54 -18.40 -9.40
CA TYR A 418 3.62 -17.21 -10.22
C TYR A 418 4.98 -17.10 -10.92
N THR A 419 5.01 -16.42 -12.06
CA THR A 419 6.27 -16.08 -12.73
C THR A 419 7.12 -15.20 -11.81
N ILE A 420 8.39 -15.53 -11.62
CA ILE A 420 9.26 -14.80 -10.71
C ILE A 420 9.54 -13.39 -11.23
N ARG A 421 9.31 -12.40 -10.37
CA ARG A 421 9.60 -10.98 -10.57
C ARG A 421 10.59 -10.50 -9.51
N GLY A 422 11.53 -9.66 -9.91
CA GLY A 422 12.57 -9.13 -9.04
C GLY A 422 13.67 -10.17 -8.80
N GLU A 423 14.07 -10.36 -7.55
CA GLU A 423 15.09 -11.34 -7.19
C GLU A 423 14.58 -12.78 -7.38
N ARG A 424 15.32 -13.56 -8.17
CA ARG A 424 15.13 -15.01 -8.29
C ARG A 424 16.14 -15.72 -7.41
N TRP A 425 15.66 -16.62 -6.58
CA TRP A 425 16.49 -17.43 -5.71
C TRP A 425 16.40 -18.89 -6.13
N LYS A 426 17.49 -19.45 -6.64
CA LYS A 426 17.54 -20.85 -7.05
C LYS A 426 18.15 -21.69 -5.93
N CYS A 427 17.53 -22.82 -5.59
CA CYS A 427 18.13 -23.81 -4.71
C CYS A 427 19.37 -24.39 -5.38
N THR A 428 20.49 -24.42 -4.66
CA THR A 428 21.76 -24.98 -5.17
C THR A 428 21.77 -26.51 -5.16
N SER A 429 20.91 -27.11 -4.33
CA SER A 429 20.85 -28.56 -4.11
C SER A 429 19.74 -29.25 -4.92
N CYS A 430 18.69 -28.53 -5.33
CA CYS A 430 17.59 -29.06 -6.16
C CYS A 430 17.72 -28.65 -7.62
N ALA A 431 17.36 -29.55 -8.54
CA ALA A 431 17.52 -29.33 -9.99
C ALA A 431 16.62 -28.19 -10.53
N ASP A 432 15.37 -28.14 -10.09
CA ASP A 432 14.34 -27.21 -10.54
C ASP A 432 13.52 -26.72 -9.34
N TYR A 433 14.15 -25.87 -8.52
CA TYR A 433 13.48 -25.24 -7.38
C TYR A 433 13.90 -23.78 -7.28
N ASP A 434 12.99 -22.89 -7.63
CA ASP A 434 13.15 -21.44 -7.70
C ASP A 434 12.12 -20.74 -6.81
N LEU A 435 12.57 -19.75 -6.04
CA LEU A 435 11.74 -18.90 -5.20
C LEU A 435 11.83 -17.44 -5.63
N CYS A 436 10.71 -16.73 -5.59
CA CYS A 436 10.70 -15.28 -5.78
C CYS A 436 11.12 -14.55 -4.49
N GLN A 437 11.42 -13.26 -4.61
CA GLN A 437 11.78 -12.38 -3.48
C GLN A 437 10.79 -12.42 -2.29
N VAL A 438 9.51 -12.68 -2.56
CA VAL A 438 8.47 -12.77 -1.53
C VAL A 438 8.46 -14.14 -0.84
N CYS A 439 8.77 -15.20 -1.58
CA CYS A 439 8.74 -16.57 -1.08
C CYS A 439 10.08 -16.99 -0.47
N LYS A 440 11.20 -16.38 -0.86
CA LYS A 440 12.53 -16.71 -0.36
C LYS A 440 12.66 -16.59 1.17
N PRO A 441 12.18 -15.51 1.84
CA PRO A 441 12.21 -15.43 3.31
C PRO A 441 11.35 -16.49 4.00
N LYS A 442 10.44 -17.11 3.25
CA LYS A 442 9.51 -18.15 3.71
C LYS A 442 9.97 -19.56 3.31
N SER A 443 11.19 -19.73 2.80
CA SER A 443 11.68 -21.03 2.30
C SER A 443 11.55 -22.15 3.33
N ASN A 444 11.72 -21.83 4.61
CA ASN A 444 11.66 -22.79 5.72
C ASN A 444 10.23 -23.22 6.09
N ILE A 445 9.22 -22.57 5.50
CA ILE A 445 7.77 -22.77 5.74
C ILE A 445 7.15 -23.64 4.63
N HIS A 446 7.82 -23.73 3.48
CA HIS A 446 7.44 -24.62 2.40
C HIS A 446 8.26 -25.91 2.56
N ASN A 447 7.68 -27.09 2.31
CA ASN A 447 8.30 -28.42 2.52
C ASN A 447 9.57 -28.64 1.64
N HIS A 448 10.61 -27.86 1.90
CA HIS A 448 11.91 -27.88 1.27
C HIS A 448 12.96 -28.02 2.37
N PRO A 449 13.99 -28.85 2.20
CA PRO A 449 14.99 -29.05 3.24
C PRO A 449 15.65 -27.73 3.68
N ASN A 450 15.74 -27.51 5.00
CA ASN A 450 16.25 -26.27 5.57
C ASN A 450 17.78 -26.11 5.47
N ASP A 451 18.48 -27.21 5.16
CA ASP A 451 19.92 -27.28 4.92
C ASP A 451 20.30 -26.97 3.47
N HIS A 452 19.33 -26.84 2.56
CA HIS A 452 19.59 -26.45 1.18
C HIS A 452 19.88 -24.94 1.07
N GLU A 453 21.05 -24.62 0.54
CA GLU A 453 21.42 -23.23 0.27
C GLU A 453 20.73 -22.69 -0.99
N PHE A 454 20.34 -21.42 -0.94
CA PHE A 454 19.76 -20.70 -2.06
C PHE A 454 20.75 -19.68 -2.59
N GLN A 455 20.97 -19.71 -3.90
CA GLN A 455 21.76 -18.72 -4.61
C GLN A 455 20.85 -17.67 -5.23
N LEU A 456 21.20 -16.39 -5.03
CA LEU A 456 20.59 -15.30 -5.77
C LEU A 456 21.00 -15.42 -7.24
N ILE A 457 20.02 -15.56 -8.13
CA ILE A 457 20.17 -15.51 -9.57
C ILE A 457 19.78 -14.08 -10.00
N PRO A 458 20.75 -13.17 -10.14
CA PRO A 458 20.47 -11.83 -10.64
C PRO A 458 19.86 -11.90 -12.05
N HIS A 459 19.18 -10.84 -12.49
CA HIS A 459 18.86 -10.73 -13.92
C HIS A 459 20.16 -10.80 -14.69
N SER A 460 20.38 -11.90 -15.39
CA SER A 460 21.49 -11.96 -16.29
C SER A 460 21.19 -10.98 -17.43
N LYS A 461 22.23 -10.28 -17.85
CA LYS A 461 22.33 -9.68 -19.19
C LYS A 461 22.13 -10.70 -20.33
N THR A 462 21.51 -11.87 -20.09
CA THR A 462 21.43 -13.03 -20.98
C THR A 462 20.01 -13.57 -21.18
N SER A 463 18.95 -12.90 -20.74
CA SER A 463 17.65 -13.12 -21.42
C SER A 463 17.74 -12.49 -22.80
N HIS A 464 18.22 -13.26 -23.78
CA HIS A 464 18.13 -12.96 -25.22
C HIS A 464 16.68 -12.74 -25.70
N ARG A 465 15.70 -12.82 -24.79
CA ARG A 465 14.28 -12.60 -25.01
C ARG A 465 13.76 -11.31 -24.35
N ALA A 466 14.58 -10.49 -23.68
CA ALA A 466 14.11 -9.21 -23.13
C ALA A 466 14.08 -8.11 -24.21
N PRO A 467 13.19 -7.10 -24.10
CA PRO A 467 13.02 -6.09 -25.14
C PRO A 467 14.30 -5.30 -25.42
N GLN A 468 15.10 -5.01 -24.39
CA GLN A 468 16.35 -4.26 -24.55
C GLN A 468 17.45 -5.01 -25.31
N TYR A 469 17.31 -6.32 -25.52
CA TYR A 469 18.23 -7.13 -26.33
C TYR A 469 17.62 -7.59 -27.66
N SER A 470 16.42 -7.10 -27.98
CA SER A 470 15.71 -7.40 -29.23
C SER A 470 16.44 -6.79 -30.42
N LYS A 471 16.76 -7.60 -31.43
CA LYS A 471 17.31 -7.12 -32.70
C LYS A 471 16.17 -6.93 -33.71
N HIS A 472 15.95 -5.69 -34.13
CA HIS A 472 14.98 -5.39 -35.19
C HIS A 472 15.64 -5.49 -36.57
N ILE A 473 14.84 -5.76 -37.61
CA ILE A 473 15.30 -5.69 -39.02
C ILE A 473 15.49 -4.23 -39.46
N ALA A 474 14.85 -3.29 -38.77
CA ALA A 474 14.91 -1.87 -39.09
C ALA A 474 16.21 -1.21 -38.59
N GLU A 475 16.71 -0.27 -39.40
CA GLU A 475 17.84 0.61 -39.07
C GLU A 475 17.33 1.93 -38.49
N CYS A 476 18.15 2.57 -37.65
CA CYS A 476 17.86 3.88 -37.09
C CYS A 476 18.22 4.98 -38.09
N ASP A 477 17.23 5.73 -38.58
CA ASP A 477 17.40 6.78 -39.61
C ASP A 477 18.30 7.96 -39.17
N SER A 478 18.63 8.06 -37.87
CA SER A 478 19.54 9.09 -37.35
C SER A 478 21.01 8.66 -37.30
N CYS A 479 21.31 7.40 -36.99
CA CYS A 479 22.68 6.91 -36.78
C CYS A 479 23.09 5.76 -37.69
N ASP A 480 22.21 5.35 -38.60
CA ASP A 480 22.41 4.33 -39.63
C ASP A 480 22.80 2.94 -39.06
N LYS A 481 22.51 2.69 -37.78
CA LYS A 481 22.77 1.40 -37.11
C LYS A 481 21.50 0.57 -37.03
N ILE A 482 21.65 -0.75 -37.12
CA ILE A 482 20.57 -1.71 -36.79
C ILE A 482 20.08 -1.46 -35.36
N ILE A 483 18.76 -1.37 -35.18
CA ILE A 483 18.16 -1.08 -33.89
C ILE A 483 18.23 -2.34 -33.00
N ASN A 484 18.98 -2.21 -31.91
CA ASN A 484 18.98 -3.16 -30.80
C ASN A 484 18.25 -2.52 -29.61
N GLY A 485 17.36 -3.26 -28.99
CA GLY A 485 16.53 -2.76 -27.90
C GLY A 485 15.22 -2.14 -28.39
N MET A 486 14.75 -1.09 -27.71
CA MET A 486 13.50 -0.41 -28.06
C MET A 486 13.60 0.28 -29.43
N ARG A 487 12.67 -0.05 -30.34
CA ARG A 487 12.50 0.64 -31.63
C ARG A 487 11.40 1.68 -31.51
N TRP A 488 11.71 2.92 -31.88
CA TRP A 488 10.76 4.03 -31.92
C TRP A 488 10.37 4.29 -33.36
N MET A 489 9.13 4.00 -33.72
CA MET A 489 8.60 4.19 -35.08
C MET A 489 7.80 5.49 -35.14
N CYS A 490 8.13 6.39 -36.06
CA CYS A 490 7.36 7.61 -36.27
C CYS A 490 5.91 7.28 -36.65
N THR A 491 4.94 7.95 -36.03
CA THR A 491 3.52 7.76 -36.35
C THR A 491 3.05 8.57 -37.56
N PHE A 492 3.94 9.39 -38.15
CA PHE A 492 3.65 10.34 -39.23
C PHE A 492 4.34 9.99 -40.54
N CYS A 493 5.60 9.57 -40.47
CA CYS A 493 6.42 9.26 -41.63
C CYS A 493 6.44 7.75 -41.85
N GLU A 494 6.19 7.34 -43.09
CA GLU A 494 6.38 5.96 -43.45
C GLU A 494 7.86 5.59 -43.29
N LYS A 495 8.11 4.54 -42.49
CA LYS A 495 9.42 3.89 -42.30
C LYS A 495 10.48 4.66 -41.50
N TYR A 496 10.19 5.83 -40.92
CA TYR A 496 11.17 6.52 -40.07
C TYR A 496 11.24 5.90 -38.67
N ASN A 497 12.42 5.43 -38.25
CA ASN A 497 12.69 4.72 -37.01
C ASN A 497 13.90 5.30 -36.28
N LEU A 498 13.83 5.28 -34.95
CA LEU A 498 14.93 5.64 -34.07
C LEU A 498 15.25 4.51 -33.10
N CYS A 499 16.53 4.36 -32.76
CA CYS A 499 16.93 3.62 -31.57
C CYS A 499 16.71 4.47 -30.31
N GLN A 500 16.70 3.81 -29.15
CA GLN A 500 16.52 4.48 -27.85
C GLN A 500 17.51 5.64 -27.63
N ASP A 501 18.80 5.43 -27.92
CA ASP A 501 19.84 6.44 -27.70
C ASP A 501 19.57 7.70 -28.53
N CYS A 502 19.36 7.53 -29.84
CA CYS A 502 19.06 8.63 -30.76
C CYS A 502 17.75 9.35 -30.40
N LYS A 503 16.76 8.63 -29.86
CA LYS A 503 15.50 9.24 -29.39
C LYS A 503 15.73 10.08 -28.13
N SER A 504 16.61 9.66 -27.23
CA SER A 504 16.87 10.33 -25.95
C SER A 504 17.85 11.51 -26.04
N THR A 505 18.76 11.52 -27.01
CA THR A 505 19.81 12.57 -27.10
C THR A 505 19.49 13.75 -28.01
N SER A 506 18.49 13.65 -28.89
CA SER A 506 18.24 14.67 -29.91
C SER A 506 17.01 15.53 -29.61
N PRO A 507 17.17 16.83 -29.29
CA PRO A 507 16.07 17.78 -29.35
C PRO A 507 15.61 18.04 -30.80
N ASN A 508 16.52 17.87 -31.77
CA ASN A 508 16.27 17.91 -33.21
C ASN A 508 16.66 16.57 -33.84
N ILE A 509 15.65 15.82 -34.29
CA ILE A 509 15.87 14.54 -34.96
C ILE A 509 16.36 14.84 -36.38
N ARG A 510 17.47 14.23 -36.80
CA ARG A 510 18.17 14.56 -38.06
C ARG A 510 17.21 14.47 -39.26
N GLY A 511 16.91 15.61 -39.87
CA GLY A 511 16.07 15.71 -41.07
C GLY A 511 14.60 15.31 -40.84
N HIS A 512 14.12 15.28 -39.60
CA HIS A 512 12.77 14.85 -39.27
C HIS A 512 12.04 15.89 -38.42
N PRO A 513 10.75 16.17 -38.68
CA PRO A 513 9.99 17.13 -37.89
C PRO A 513 9.93 16.75 -36.40
N ASN A 514 10.20 17.73 -35.53
CA ASN A 514 10.22 17.53 -34.08
C ASN A 514 8.82 17.39 -33.46
N ASN A 515 7.78 17.77 -34.20
CA ASN A 515 6.38 17.63 -33.76
C ASN A 515 5.80 16.23 -34.02
N HIS A 516 6.56 15.34 -34.65
CA HIS A 516 6.11 13.98 -34.91
C HIS A 516 6.31 13.09 -33.68
N ALA A 517 5.23 12.44 -33.24
CA ALA A 517 5.27 11.41 -32.21
C ALA A 517 5.85 10.08 -32.72
N PHE A 518 6.32 9.29 -31.76
CA PHE A 518 6.92 7.99 -31.99
C PHE A 518 6.21 6.92 -31.16
N GLN A 519 5.88 5.80 -31.80
CA GLN A 519 5.37 4.61 -31.14
C GLN A 519 6.53 3.66 -30.80
N PRO A 520 6.65 3.21 -29.54
CA PRO A 520 7.66 2.24 -29.15
C PRO A 520 7.24 0.81 -29.50
N ILE A 521 8.22 0.01 -29.92
CA ILE A 521 8.07 -1.38 -30.33
C ILE A 521 9.20 -2.17 -29.65
N GLY A 522 8.85 -2.99 -28.65
CA GLY A 522 9.81 -3.75 -27.85
C GLY A 522 10.31 -5.05 -28.49
N TYR A 523 9.58 -5.62 -29.46
CA TYR A 523 9.98 -6.81 -30.21
C TYR A 523 9.58 -6.72 -31.67
N PRO A 524 10.35 -7.30 -32.62
CA PRO A 524 9.94 -7.42 -34.00
C PRO A 524 8.66 -8.24 -34.12
N ILE A 525 7.72 -7.76 -34.92
CA ILE A 525 6.48 -8.48 -35.24
C ILE A 525 6.88 -9.67 -36.11
N ALA A 526 6.87 -10.87 -35.56
CA ALA A 526 7.08 -12.10 -36.32
C ALA A 526 5.74 -12.76 -36.61
N ASN A 527 5.58 -13.23 -37.86
CA ASN A 527 4.44 -14.02 -38.32
C ASN A 527 4.47 -15.43 -37.69
N TYR A 528 4.18 -15.52 -36.38
CA TYR A 528 4.10 -16.82 -35.71
C TYR A 528 2.77 -17.50 -36.04
N ARG A 529 2.83 -18.66 -36.71
CA ARG A 529 1.71 -19.61 -36.77
C ARG A 529 1.43 -20.11 -35.34
N THR A 530 0.29 -19.75 -34.78
CA THR A 530 -0.06 -19.98 -33.37
C THR A 530 -0.15 -21.48 -33.05
N LYS A 531 0.50 -21.92 -31.96
CA LYS A 531 0.12 -23.17 -31.27
C LYS A 531 -1.23 -22.95 -30.58
N LYS A 532 -2.10 -23.97 -30.64
CA LYS A 532 -3.40 -23.99 -29.95
C LYS A 532 -3.18 -23.76 -28.44
N ASN A 533 -3.81 -22.73 -27.89
CA ASN A 533 -3.78 -22.24 -26.50
C ASN A 533 -2.72 -21.16 -26.19
N PRO A 534 -3.03 -19.87 -26.40
CA PRO A 534 -2.17 -18.77 -25.95
C PRO A 534 -2.15 -18.69 -24.42
N ILE A 535 -0.95 -18.59 -23.84
CA ILE A 535 -0.77 -18.30 -22.41
C ILE A 535 -1.23 -16.85 -22.17
N ILE A 536 -2.13 -16.62 -21.22
CA ILE A 536 -2.58 -15.28 -20.86
C ILE A 536 -1.58 -14.63 -19.90
N CYS A 537 -1.26 -13.36 -20.12
CA CYS A 537 -0.43 -12.58 -19.21
C CYS A 537 -1.20 -12.22 -17.93
N ASP A 538 -0.71 -12.64 -16.76
CA ASP A 538 -1.33 -12.34 -15.45
C ASP A 538 -1.33 -10.83 -15.09
N TYR A 539 -0.70 -9.96 -15.89
CA TYR A 539 -0.63 -8.51 -15.64
C TYR A 539 -1.53 -7.67 -16.55
N CYS A 540 -1.59 -8.00 -17.84
CA CYS A 540 -2.38 -7.24 -18.82
C CYS A 540 -3.50 -8.08 -19.45
N GLU A 541 -3.71 -9.30 -18.93
CA GLU A 541 -4.76 -10.25 -19.34
C GLU A 541 -4.78 -10.55 -20.85
N SER A 542 -3.66 -10.33 -21.54
CA SER A 542 -3.56 -10.45 -23.00
C SER A 542 -2.78 -11.70 -23.41
N PRO A 543 -3.09 -12.29 -24.58
CA PRO A 543 -2.35 -13.41 -25.14
C PRO A 543 -0.85 -13.14 -25.27
N CYS A 544 -0.02 -14.03 -24.74
CA CYS A 544 1.42 -14.05 -24.95
C CYS A 544 1.78 -14.92 -26.16
N ILE A 545 2.81 -14.50 -26.91
CA ILE A 545 3.37 -15.27 -28.03
C ILE A 545 4.72 -15.81 -27.59
N GLY A 546 4.92 -17.13 -27.60
CA GLY A 546 6.22 -17.72 -27.25
C GLY A 546 6.71 -17.40 -25.82
N ARG A 547 5.79 -17.21 -24.86
CA ARG A 547 6.05 -16.72 -23.47
C ARG A 547 6.49 -15.25 -23.38
N ILE A 548 6.29 -14.47 -24.44
CA ILE A 548 6.55 -13.03 -24.50
C ILE A 548 5.22 -12.27 -24.46
N CYS A 549 5.11 -11.31 -23.54
CA CYS A 549 3.99 -10.38 -23.54
C CYS A 549 4.38 -9.08 -24.26
N HIS A 550 3.97 -8.96 -25.53
CA HIS A 550 4.25 -7.77 -26.35
C HIS A 550 3.66 -6.49 -25.75
N LYS A 551 2.44 -6.56 -25.18
CA LYS A 551 1.81 -5.41 -24.53
C LYS A 551 2.60 -4.87 -23.34
N CYS A 552 3.01 -5.76 -22.42
CA CYS A 552 3.80 -5.33 -21.26
C CYS A 552 5.18 -4.80 -21.66
N ALA A 553 5.81 -5.42 -22.67
CA ALA A 553 7.09 -4.95 -23.20
C ALA A 553 6.97 -3.58 -23.88
N ASN A 554 5.83 -3.32 -24.50
CA ASN A 554 5.47 -2.02 -25.04
C ASN A 554 4.81 -1.13 -23.98
N GLY A 555 4.98 -1.33 -22.66
CA GLY A 555 4.43 -0.43 -21.64
C GLY A 555 2.91 -0.22 -21.65
N GLU A 556 2.15 -1.07 -22.34
CA GLU A 556 0.70 -0.91 -22.50
C GLU A 556 -0.08 -1.38 -21.26
N PHE A 557 -1.19 -0.71 -20.97
CA PHE A 557 -2.11 -1.06 -19.90
C PHE A 557 -3.56 -0.71 -20.24
N PHE A 558 -4.48 -1.30 -19.49
CA PHE A 558 -5.91 -0.98 -19.58
C PHE A 558 -6.33 -0.07 -18.43
N VAL A 559 -7.27 0.82 -18.73
CA VAL A 559 -7.84 1.78 -17.79
C VAL A 559 -9.13 1.20 -17.21
N GLU A 560 -9.26 1.20 -15.88
CA GLU A 560 -10.51 0.88 -15.18
C GLU A 560 -11.40 2.14 -15.08
N GLU A 561 -10.79 3.25 -14.69
CA GLU A 561 -11.43 4.56 -14.59
C GLU A 561 -10.38 5.64 -14.84
N TYR A 562 -10.80 6.78 -15.40
CA TYR A 562 -9.93 7.92 -15.63
C TYR A 562 -10.70 9.22 -15.35
N GLU A 563 -10.08 10.12 -14.59
CA GLU A 563 -10.63 11.42 -14.20
C GLU A 563 -9.67 12.55 -14.57
N LEU A 564 -10.21 13.68 -15.02
CA LEU A 564 -9.48 14.92 -15.24
C LEU A 564 -10.05 16.02 -14.36
N PHE A 565 -9.18 16.70 -13.62
CA PHE A 565 -9.50 17.84 -12.78
C PHE A 565 -8.87 19.11 -13.35
N GLN A 566 -9.61 20.21 -13.35
CA GLN A 566 -9.03 21.55 -13.49
C GLN A 566 -8.64 22.06 -12.10
N VAL A 567 -7.40 22.48 -11.94
CA VAL A 567 -6.84 22.98 -10.69
C VAL A 567 -6.96 24.50 -10.64
N ILE A 568 -7.67 25.01 -9.64
CA ILE A 568 -7.91 26.44 -9.47
C ILE A 568 -7.26 26.87 -8.15
N LYS A 569 -6.36 27.84 -8.21
CA LYS A 569 -5.75 28.40 -6.99
C LYS A 569 -6.71 29.40 -6.35
N ASN A 570 -7.18 29.10 -5.14
CA ASN A 570 -8.00 30.04 -4.37
C ASN A 570 -7.09 31.17 -3.88
N LYS A 571 -7.48 32.42 -4.22
CA LYS A 571 -6.79 33.64 -3.76
C LYS A 571 -7.28 34.06 -2.38
#